data_AF-O59369-F1
#
_entry.id   AF-O59369-F1
#
_cell.length_a   1.000
_cell.length_b   1.000
_cell.length_c   1.000
_cell.angle_alpha   90.00
_cell.angle_beta   90.00
_cell.angle_gamma   90.00
#
_symmetry.space_group_name_H-M   'P 1'
#
loop_
_entity.id
_entity.type
_entity.pdbx_description
1 polymer ?
#
loop_
_entity_poly.entity_id
_entity_poly.type
_entity_poly.pdbx_seq_one_letter_code
_entity_poly.pdbx_strand_id
1 'polypeptide(L)'
;MVIIPKPVDPRDIKKIRKALGITQEELARKAGVTQAYIAKLEAGKVDPRLSTFNRILRALLECQKTRITAKNIMSSPIISVSSEDKIEKVVRLMEKYNISQVPVMEKDKIVGAITERLLVRKSLEDEDIYSKKAKDIMEEPFPLVSEDEDLEVIKYLLEDHQAVIVQGRNGKPIGIITRFDIFKLSRETKGE
;
A
#
# COMPACT_ATOMS: atom_id res chain seq x y z
N MET A 1 -0.81 28.46 18.82
CA MET A 1 -1.81 28.74 17.76
C MET A 1 -2.78 27.57 17.76
N VAL A 2 -4.03 27.76 18.21
CA VAL A 2 -5.03 26.67 18.19
C VAL A 2 -5.52 26.54 16.76
N ILE A 3 -5.22 25.43 16.10
CA ILE A 3 -5.76 25.12 14.78
C ILE A 3 -7.19 24.63 15.02
N ILE A 4 -8.17 25.51 14.82
CA ILE A 4 -9.58 25.12 14.82
C ILE A 4 -9.83 24.47 13.45
N PRO A 5 -10.12 23.16 13.37
CA PRO A 5 -10.41 22.52 12.09
C PRO A 5 -11.63 23.20 11.47
N LYS A 6 -11.56 23.43 10.15
CA LYS A 6 -12.64 24.08 9.41
C LYS A 6 -13.90 23.20 9.54
N PRO A 7 -15.03 23.73 10.03
CA PRO A 7 -16.26 22.94 10.14
C PRO A 7 -16.73 22.51 8.75
N VAL A 8 -17.13 21.24 8.63
CA VAL A 8 -17.70 20.69 7.39
C VAL A 8 -19.12 21.22 7.25
N ASP A 9 -19.42 21.84 6.11
CA ASP A 9 -20.75 22.36 5.82
C ASP A 9 -21.62 21.25 5.19
N PRO A 10 -22.91 21.11 5.55
CA PRO A 10 -23.84 20.22 4.84
C PRO A 10 -23.84 20.38 3.31
N ARG A 11 -23.54 21.59 2.81
CA ARG A 11 -23.41 21.89 1.38
C ARG A 11 -22.23 21.17 0.71
N ASP A 12 -21.21 20.78 1.48
CA ASP A 12 -20.04 20.06 0.98
C ASP A 12 -20.30 18.57 0.77
N ILE A 13 -21.38 18.00 1.32
CA ILE A 13 -21.68 16.56 1.27
C ILE A 13 -21.67 16.02 -0.17
N LYS A 14 -22.25 16.76 -1.13
CA LYS A 14 -22.29 16.37 -2.54
C LYS A 14 -20.88 16.27 -3.13
N LYS A 15 -20.02 17.24 -2.81
CA LYS A 15 -18.65 17.30 -3.29
C LYS A 15 -17.83 16.15 -2.69
N ILE A 16 -17.94 15.94 -1.38
CA ILE A 16 -17.24 14.86 -0.66
C ILE A 16 -17.68 13.50 -1.21
N ARG A 17 -18.99 13.24 -1.31
CA ARG A 17 -19.53 11.97 -1.81
C ARG A 17 -19.03 11.67 -3.22
N LYS A 18 -19.08 12.65 -4.13
CA LYS A 18 -18.58 12.48 -5.51
C LYS A 18 -17.08 12.21 -5.54
N ALA A 19 -16.29 12.87 -4.69
CA ALA A 19 -14.85 12.62 -4.58
C ALA A 19 -14.54 11.21 -4.05
N LEU A 20 -15.42 10.63 -3.24
CA LEU A 20 -15.34 9.25 -2.75
C LEU A 20 -15.89 8.21 -3.75
N GLY A 21 -16.43 8.62 -4.90
CA GLY A 21 -16.95 7.71 -5.92
C GLY A 21 -18.24 6.95 -5.54
N ILE A 22 -18.86 7.25 -4.41
CA ILE A 22 -20.05 6.53 -3.93
C ILE A 22 -21.37 7.17 -4.42
N THR A 23 -22.41 6.36 -4.57
CA THR A 23 -23.74 6.83 -4.99
C THR A 23 -24.53 7.47 -3.84
N GLN A 24 -25.58 8.23 -4.16
CA GLN A 24 -26.50 8.78 -3.14
C GLN A 24 -27.20 7.65 -2.37
N GLU A 25 -27.52 6.56 -3.05
CA GLU A 25 -28.15 5.37 -2.46
C GLU A 25 -27.21 4.69 -1.47
N GLU A 26 -25.95 4.53 -1.83
CA GLU A 26 -24.95 3.92 -0.97
C GLU A 26 -24.68 4.75 0.30
N LEU A 27 -24.53 6.07 0.15
CA LEU A 27 -24.40 6.97 1.28
C LEU A 27 -25.63 6.92 2.19
N ALA A 28 -26.83 6.92 1.59
CA ALA A 28 -28.09 6.87 2.32
C ALA A 28 -28.21 5.59 3.15
N ARG A 29 -27.93 4.43 2.54
CA ARG A 29 -27.93 3.12 3.19
C ARG A 29 -26.98 3.09 4.40
N LYS A 30 -25.74 3.57 4.24
CA LYS A 30 -24.72 3.60 5.31
C LYS A 30 -25.07 4.59 6.42
N ALA A 31 -25.60 5.75 6.07
CA ALA A 31 -26.04 6.75 7.05
C ALA A 31 -27.36 6.36 7.73
N GLY A 32 -28.10 5.36 7.22
CA GLY A 32 -29.43 4.92 7.67
C GLY A 32 -30.52 5.98 7.42
N VAL A 33 -30.44 6.66 6.28
CA VAL A 33 -31.44 7.61 5.79
C VAL A 33 -31.93 7.17 4.41
N THR A 34 -32.94 7.85 3.87
CA THR A 34 -33.43 7.54 2.52
C THR A 34 -32.57 8.19 1.44
N GLN A 35 -32.48 7.58 0.27
CA GLN A 35 -31.78 8.16 -0.89
C GLN A 35 -32.39 9.50 -1.32
N ALA A 36 -33.73 9.63 -1.25
CA ALA A 36 -34.43 10.89 -1.46
C ALA A 36 -34.03 12.00 -0.46
N TYR A 37 -33.71 11.63 0.78
CA TYR A 37 -33.22 12.59 1.78
C TYR A 37 -31.83 13.14 1.41
N ILE A 38 -30.90 12.26 1.03
CA ILE A 38 -29.57 12.66 0.54
C ILE A 38 -29.69 13.55 -0.71
N ALA A 39 -30.57 13.22 -1.64
CA ALA A 39 -30.78 14.03 -2.85
C ALA A 39 -31.30 15.46 -2.53
N LYS A 40 -32.24 15.59 -1.57
CA LYS A 40 -32.75 16.90 -1.13
C LYS A 40 -31.69 17.71 -0.37
N LEU A 41 -30.91 17.05 0.48
CA LEU A 41 -29.79 17.64 1.22
C LEU A 41 -28.74 18.22 0.26
N GLU A 42 -28.30 17.43 -0.73
CA GLU A 42 -27.32 17.86 -1.74
C GLU A 42 -27.82 18.94 -2.69
N ALA A 43 -29.14 19.10 -2.82
CA ALA A 43 -29.79 20.17 -3.56
C ALA A 43 -29.99 21.44 -2.71
N GLY A 44 -29.57 21.42 -1.43
CA GLY A 44 -29.78 22.53 -0.50
C GLY A 44 -31.24 22.74 -0.08
N LYS A 45 -32.11 21.75 -0.33
CA LYS A 45 -33.56 21.84 -0.03
C LYS A 45 -33.91 21.40 1.38
N VAL A 46 -32.98 20.78 2.09
CA VAL A 46 -33.15 20.28 3.46
C VAL A 46 -31.83 20.48 4.21
N ASP A 47 -31.92 20.98 5.43
CA ASP A 47 -30.81 21.04 6.37
C ASP A 47 -30.94 19.89 7.39
N PRO A 48 -29.89 19.11 7.66
CA PRO A 48 -30.01 17.94 8.52
C PRO A 48 -29.92 18.33 10.00
N ARG A 49 -30.67 17.61 10.84
CA ARG A 49 -30.41 17.64 12.28
C ARG A 49 -28.97 17.20 12.53
N LEU A 50 -28.33 17.76 13.56
CA LEU A 50 -26.94 17.44 13.90
C LEU A 50 -26.67 15.93 14.03
N SER A 51 -27.61 15.17 14.61
CA SER A 51 -27.50 13.70 14.72
C SER A 51 -27.50 12.99 13.36
N THR A 52 -28.35 13.43 12.42
CA THR A 52 -28.38 12.92 11.05
C THR A 52 -27.13 13.33 10.28
N PHE A 53 -26.70 14.58 10.44
CA PHE A 53 -25.46 15.08 9.85
C PHE A 53 -24.25 14.25 10.30
N ASN A 54 -24.12 14.00 11.60
CA ASN A 54 -23.05 13.17 12.15
C ASN A 54 -23.09 11.73 11.62
N ARG A 55 -24.26 11.14 11.42
CA ARG A 55 -24.40 9.80 10.79
C ARG A 55 -23.93 9.82 9.34
N ILE A 56 -24.26 10.86 8.59
CA ILE A 56 -23.82 11.05 7.21
C ILE A 56 -22.30 11.24 7.14
N LEU A 57 -21.73 12.07 8.04
CA LEU A 57 -20.28 12.25 8.12
C LEU A 57 -19.55 10.94 8.46
N ARG A 58 -20.06 10.16 9.42
CA ARG A 58 -19.49 8.84 9.74
C ARG A 58 -19.53 7.89 8.53
N ALA A 59 -20.66 7.82 7.83
CA ALA A 59 -20.79 7.02 6.61
C ALA A 59 -19.81 7.46 5.51
N LEU A 60 -19.59 8.77 5.33
CA LEU A 60 -18.60 9.30 4.39
C LEU A 60 -17.17 8.92 4.80
N LEU A 61 -16.81 9.04 6.08
CA LEU A 61 -15.49 8.65 6.59
C LEU A 61 -15.23 7.15 6.45
N GLU A 62 -16.27 6.32 6.60
CA GLU A 62 -16.20 4.88 6.33
C GLU A 62 -16.04 4.59 4.85
N CYS A 63 -16.63 5.39 3.96
CA CYS A 63 -16.45 5.28 2.51
C CYS A 63 -15.11 5.83 2.01
N GLN A 64 -14.47 6.77 2.72
CA GLN A 64 -13.08 7.15 2.44
C GLN A 64 -12.12 5.96 2.54
N LYS A 65 -12.50 4.94 3.31
CA LYS A 65 -11.83 3.64 3.37
C LYS A 65 -12.25 2.69 2.23
N THR A 66 -12.70 3.17 1.06
CA THR A 66 -12.65 2.35 -0.16
C THR A 66 -11.19 2.27 -0.59
N ARG A 67 -10.53 1.32 0.07
CA ARG A 67 -9.10 1.12 0.27
C ARG A 67 -8.37 0.81 -1.02
N ILE A 68 -7.35 1.60 -1.32
CA ILE A 68 -6.23 1.10 -2.09
C ILE A 68 -5.59 0.01 -1.22
N THR A 69 -5.62 -1.21 -1.71
CA THR A 69 -5.06 -2.38 -1.01
C THR A 69 -3.67 -2.72 -1.54
N ALA A 70 -2.95 -3.58 -0.83
CA ALA A 70 -1.67 -4.12 -1.27
C ALA A 70 -1.74 -4.68 -2.70
N LYS A 71 -2.79 -5.45 -3.00
CA LYS A 71 -3.00 -6.01 -4.33
C LYS A 71 -3.12 -4.96 -5.44
N ASN A 72 -3.66 -3.78 -5.13
CA ASN A 72 -3.84 -2.74 -6.13
C ASN A 72 -2.53 -2.06 -6.56
N ILE A 73 -1.49 -2.11 -5.71
CA ILE A 73 -0.25 -1.33 -5.91
C ILE A 73 1.00 -2.20 -6.02
N MET A 74 0.89 -3.51 -5.77
CA MET A 74 2.04 -4.41 -5.86
C MET A 74 2.54 -4.60 -7.27
N SER A 75 3.85 -4.78 -7.38
CA SER A 75 4.49 -5.32 -8.57
C SER A 75 4.43 -6.85 -8.55
N SER A 76 4.08 -7.45 -9.68
CA SER A 76 3.96 -8.90 -9.86
C SER A 76 4.43 -9.28 -11.29
N PRO A 77 5.08 -10.43 -11.50
CA PRO A 77 5.48 -11.43 -10.50
C PRO A 77 6.67 -10.96 -9.64
N ILE A 78 6.87 -11.62 -8.49
CA ILE A 78 8.04 -11.37 -7.64
C ILE A 78 9.30 -11.84 -8.37
N ILE A 79 10.28 -10.96 -8.47
CA ILE A 79 11.62 -11.29 -8.93
C ILE A 79 12.43 -11.69 -7.70
N SER A 80 12.83 -12.96 -7.62
CA SER A 80 13.53 -13.55 -6.47
C SER A 80 14.75 -14.37 -6.89
N VAL A 81 15.54 -14.77 -5.89
CA VAL A 81 16.72 -15.64 -6.06
C VAL A 81 16.62 -16.83 -5.11
N SER A 82 17.33 -17.93 -5.43
CA SER A 82 17.46 -19.07 -4.53
C SER A 82 18.44 -18.77 -3.40
N SER A 83 18.22 -19.34 -2.21
CA SER A 83 19.17 -19.31 -1.09
C SER A 83 20.56 -19.90 -1.45
N GLU A 84 20.60 -20.78 -2.46
CA GLU A 84 21.82 -21.41 -2.96
C GLU A 84 22.49 -20.64 -4.12
N ASP A 85 21.86 -19.60 -4.66
CA ASP A 85 22.43 -18.79 -5.73
C ASP A 85 23.61 -17.96 -5.23
N LYS A 86 24.63 -17.78 -6.09
CA LYS A 86 25.78 -16.91 -5.77
C LYS A 86 25.41 -15.44 -5.83
N ILE A 87 26.08 -14.60 -5.04
CA ILE A 87 25.90 -13.14 -5.06
C ILE A 87 26.14 -12.54 -6.44
N GLU A 88 27.10 -13.06 -7.21
CA GLU A 88 27.29 -12.67 -8.61
C GLU A 88 25.99 -12.75 -9.43
N LYS A 89 25.21 -13.83 -9.27
CA LYS A 89 23.92 -13.98 -9.95
C LYS A 89 22.89 -12.99 -9.43
N VAL A 90 22.90 -12.72 -8.12
CA VAL A 90 22.01 -11.72 -7.49
C VAL A 90 22.24 -10.34 -8.10
N VAL A 91 23.50 -9.90 -8.20
CA VAL A 91 23.89 -8.59 -8.75
C VAL A 91 23.48 -8.49 -10.22
N ARG A 92 23.77 -9.50 -11.04
CA ARG A 92 23.35 -9.53 -12.46
C ARG A 92 21.84 -9.46 -12.62
N LEU A 93 21.09 -10.09 -11.71
CA LEU A 93 19.64 -10.05 -11.72
C LEU A 93 19.11 -8.68 -11.31
N MET A 94 19.69 -8.05 -10.28
CA MET A 94 19.39 -6.66 -9.89
C MET A 94 19.60 -5.69 -11.05
N GLU A 95 20.74 -5.78 -11.74
CA GLU A 95 21.06 -4.96 -12.92
C GLU A 95 20.06 -5.20 -14.05
N LYS A 96 19.81 -6.46 -14.41
CA LYS A 96 18.91 -6.83 -15.51
C LYS A 96 17.50 -6.28 -15.34
N TYR A 97 16.98 -6.32 -14.12
CA TYR A 97 15.62 -5.86 -13.82
C TYR A 97 15.56 -4.43 -13.28
N ASN A 98 16.71 -3.76 -13.15
CA ASN A 98 16.85 -2.43 -12.58
C ASN A 98 16.17 -2.31 -11.21
N ILE A 99 16.48 -3.24 -10.30
CA ILE A 99 15.96 -3.30 -8.93
C ILE A 99 17.09 -3.30 -7.91
N SER A 100 16.88 -2.65 -6.77
CA SER A 100 17.87 -2.53 -5.68
C SER A 100 17.67 -3.53 -4.54
N GLN A 101 16.68 -4.43 -4.66
CA GLN A 101 16.42 -5.46 -3.67
C GLN A 101 15.78 -6.70 -4.28
N VAL A 102 16.04 -7.85 -3.67
CA VAL A 102 15.43 -9.13 -4.05
C VAL A 102 15.09 -9.97 -2.81
N PRO A 103 13.92 -10.62 -2.78
CA PRO A 103 13.64 -11.67 -1.81
C PRO A 103 14.47 -12.93 -2.11
N VAL A 104 14.94 -13.59 -1.06
CA VAL A 104 15.62 -14.88 -1.12
C VAL A 104 14.64 -15.99 -0.80
N MET A 105 14.57 -16.98 -1.67
CA MET A 105 13.65 -18.10 -1.55
C MET A 105 14.37 -19.41 -1.31
N GLU A 106 13.75 -20.26 -0.50
CA GLU A 106 14.07 -21.67 -0.39
C GLU A 106 12.80 -22.47 -0.71
N LYS A 107 12.81 -23.18 -1.85
CA LYS A 107 11.60 -23.80 -2.43
C LYS A 107 10.51 -22.73 -2.65
N ASP A 108 9.36 -22.86 -1.98
CA ASP A 108 8.21 -21.96 -2.11
C ASP A 108 8.11 -20.91 -0.99
N LYS A 109 9.14 -20.79 -0.13
CA LYS A 109 9.14 -19.90 1.02
C LYS A 109 10.18 -18.80 0.87
N ILE A 110 9.82 -17.59 1.25
CA ILE A 110 10.78 -16.49 1.40
C ILE A 110 11.47 -16.68 2.74
N VAL A 111 12.79 -16.80 2.71
CA VAL A 111 13.64 -17.08 3.88
C VAL A 111 14.56 -15.93 4.24
N GLY A 112 14.67 -14.93 3.36
CA GLY A 112 15.49 -13.74 3.62
C GLY A 112 15.32 -12.69 2.53
N ALA A 113 16.13 -11.65 2.63
CA ALA A 113 16.20 -10.59 1.64
C ALA A 113 17.66 -10.19 1.36
N ILE A 114 17.92 -9.68 0.17
CA ILE A 114 19.18 -9.03 -0.17
C ILE A 114 18.87 -7.66 -0.76
N THR A 115 19.51 -6.63 -0.21
CA THR A 115 19.44 -5.25 -0.68
C THR A 115 20.79 -4.82 -1.24
N GLU A 116 20.79 -3.89 -2.19
CA GLU A 116 22.00 -3.27 -2.73
C GLU A 116 22.88 -2.69 -1.61
N ARG A 117 22.25 -2.02 -0.63
CA ARG A 117 22.94 -1.47 0.55
C ARG A 117 23.66 -2.56 1.35
N LEU A 118 23.05 -3.73 1.53
CA LEU A 118 23.68 -4.86 2.21
C LEU A 118 24.89 -5.36 1.44
N LEU A 119 24.77 -5.51 0.12
CA LEU A 119 25.87 -5.97 -0.74
C LEU A 119 27.06 -5.00 -0.70
N VAL A 120 26.81 -3.69 -0.83
CA VAL A 120 27.86 -2.67 -0.73
C VAL A 120 28.55 -2.70 0.63
N ARG A 121 27.77 -2.80 1.73
CA ARG A 121 28.36 -2.90 3.07
C ARG A 121 29.24 -4.14 3.20
N LYS A 122 28.75 -5.29 2.72
CA LYS A 122 29.47 -6.57 2.84
C LYS A 122 30.68 -6.66 1.93
N SER A 123 30.68 -6.03 0.75
CA SER A 123 31.84 -6.01 -0.14
C SER A 123 33.02 -5.21 0.40
N LEU A 124 32.79 -4.31 1.36
CA LEU A 124 33.84 -3.61 2.09
C LEU A 124 34.48 -4.47 3.18
N GLU A 125 33.76 -5.51 3.64
CA GLU A 125 34.22 -6.45 4.67
C GLU A 125 34.89 -7.69 4.06
N ASP A 126 34.51 -8.06 2.83
CA ASP A 126 34.92 -9.31 2.18
C ASP A 126 35.09 -9.15 0.66
N GLU A 127 36.32 -9.32 0.19
CA GLU A 127 36.69 -9.18 -1.23
C GLU A 127 36.13 -10.34 -2.11
N ASP A 128 35.83 -11.51 -1.54
CA ASP A 128 35.31 -12.67 -2.28
C ASP A 128 33.77 -12.82 -2.13
N ILE A 129 33.07 -11.76 -1.74
CA ILE A 129 31.61 -11.76 -1.56
C ILE A 129 30.85 -12.31 -2.78
N TYR A 130 31.34 -12.07 -4.00
CA TYR A 130 30.68 -12.47 -5.23
C TYR A 130 30.56 -14.00 -5.39
N SER A 131 31.48 -14.76 -4.79
CA SER A 131 31.49 -16.22 -4.86
C SER A 131 30.55 -16.87 -3.85
N LYS A 132 30.17 -16.15 -2.79
CA LYS A 132 29.34 -16.62 -1.68
C LYS A 132 27.88 -16.82 -2.09
N LYS A 133 27.17 -17.65 -1.32
CA LYS A 133 25.75 -17.92 -1.55
C LYS A 133 24.87 -16.86 -0.90
N ALA A 134 23.68 -16.67 -1.45
CA ALA A 134 22.68 -15.74 -0.93
C ALA A 134 22.39 -15.97 0.56
N LYS A 135 22.22 -17.22 0.99
CA LYS A 135 21.96 -17.55 2.40
C LYS A 135 23.05 -17.14 3.40
N ASP A 136 24.29 -16.99 2.94
CA ASP A 136 25.43 -16.64 3.80
C ASP A 136 25.53 -15.12 4.01
N ILE A 137 24.78 -14.35 3.21
CA ILE A 137 24.85 -12.88 3.17
C ILE A 137 23.50 -12.24 3.52
N MET A 138 22.38 -12.88 3.19
CA MET A 138 21.03 -12.34 3.31
C MET A 138 20.72 -11.81 4.72
N GLU A 139 19.82 -10.85 4.76
CA GLU A 139 19.20 -10.37 5.98
C GLU A 139 17.80 -10.99 6.17
N GLU A 140 17.15 -10.63 7.28
CA GLU A 140 15.78 -11.04 7.57
C GLU A 140 14.85 -10.76 6.39
N PRO A 141 13.84 -11.63 6.15
CA PRO A 141 12.91 -11.43 5.06
C PRO A 141 12.14 -10.12 5.22
N PHE A 142 11.74 -9.53 4.09
CA PHE A 142 10.86 -8.37 4.10
C PHE A 142 9.54 -8.69 4.82
N PRO A 143 8.92 -7.71 5.51
CA PRO A 143 7.62 -7.87 6.13
C PRO A 143 6.59 -8.41 5.14
N LEU A 144 5.69 -9.25 5.63
CA LEU A 144 4.66 -9.87 4.83
C LEU A 144 3.29 -9.31 5.22
N VAL A 145 2.49 -8.96 4.22
CA VAL A 145 1.13 -8.45 4.39
C VAL A 145 0.14 -9.24 3.54
N SER A 146 -1.14 -9.20 3.92
CA SER A 146 -2.20 -9.80 3.13
C SER A 146 -2.46 -9.01 1.84
N GLU A 147 -2.98 -9.65 0.79
CA GLU A 147 -3.32 -8.97 -0.47
C GLU A 147 -4.40 -7.89 -0.30
N ASP A 148 -5.22 -8.01 0.75
CA ASP A 148 -6.30 -7.07 1.08
C ASP A 148 -5.84 -6.00 2.10
N GLU A 149 -4.54 -5.94 2.45
CA GLU A 149 -3.98 -5.01 3.45
C GLU A 149 -4.12 -3.54 3.03
N ASP A 150 -4.33 -2.66 3.99
CA ASP A 150 -4.54 -1.23 3.76
C ASP A 150 -3.26 -0.48 3.39
N LEU A 151 -3.35 0.44 2.42
CA LEU A 151 -2.25 1.32 2.02
C LEU A 151 -1.54 2.02 3.18
N GLU A 152 -2.25 2.43 4.22
CA GLU A 152 -1.65 3.12 5.37
C GLU A 152 -0.75 2.19 6.19
N VAL A 153 -1.11 0.91 6.33
CA VAL A 153 -0.25 -0.10 6.97
C VAL A 153 1.00 -0.34 6.12
N ILE A 154 0.84 -0.41 4.80
CA ILE A 154 1.95 -0.60 3.86
C ILE A 154 2.93 0.59 3.93
N LYS A 155 2.41 1.82 3.95
CA LYS A 155 3.24 3.04 4.09
C LYS A 155 4.02 3.02 5.39
N TYR A 156 3.35 2.70 6.51
CA TYR A 156 3.99 2.60 7.82
C TYR A 156 5.14 1.57 7.81
N LEU A 157 4.91 0.38 7.27
CA LEU A 157 5.97 -0.63 7.14
C LEU A 157 7.13 -0.15 6.26
N LEU A 158 6.84 0.58 5.19
CA LEU A 158 7.87 1.11 4.28
C LEU A 158 8.67 2.28 4.87
N GLU A 159 8.31 2.84 6.03
CA GLU A 159 9.14 3.84 6.73
C GLU A 159 10.48 3.22 7.14
N ASP A 160 10.43 2.02 7.72
CA ASP A 160 11.61 1.31 8.25
C ASP A 160 12.12 0.21 7.31
N HIS A 161 11.27 -0.29 6.42
CA HIS A 161 11.64 -1.37 5.49
C HIS A 161 11.78 -0.86 4.04
N GLN A 162 12.64 -1.51 3.25
CA GLN A 162 12.85 -1.16 1.83
C GLN A 162 11.72 -1.66 0.93
N ALA A 163 11.10 -2.77 1.32
CA ALA A 163 10.01 -3.42 0.61
C ALA A 163 9.12 -4.21 1.58
N VAL A 164 7.93 -4.57 1.08
CA VAL A 164 6.95 -5.43 1.74
C VAL A 164 6.50 -6.50 0.74
N ILE A 165 6.36 -7.74 1.19
CA ILE A 165 5.86 -8.86 0.39
C ILE A 165 4.35 -8.96 0.55
N VAL A 166 3.65 -9.12 -0.57
CA VAL A 166 2.21 -9.35 -0.60
C VAL A 166 1.92 -10.83 -0.71
N GLN A 167 1.17 -11.35 0.24
CA GLN A 167 0.72 -12.74 0.29
C GLN A 167 -0.75 -12.85 -0.16
N GLY A 168 -1.01 -13.72 -1.12
CA GLY A 168 -2.36 -14.04 -1.55
C GLY A 168 -3.11 -14.89 -0.51
N ARG A 169 -4.42 -14.98 -0.62
CA ARG A 169 -5.27 -15.81 0.26
C ARG A 169 -4.89 -17.29 0.32
N ASN A 170 -4.14 -17.80 -0.66
CA ASN A 170 -3.61 -19.17 -0.69
C ASN A 170 -2.31 -19.33 0.14
N GLY A 171 -1.86 -18.29 0.83
CA GLY A 171 -0.62 -18.29 1.62
C GLY A 171 0.66 -18.13 0.81
N LYS A 172 0.57 -17.97 -0.52
CA LYS A 172 1.75 -17.80 -1.39
C LYS A 172 2.10 -16.32 -1.56
N PRO A 173 3.40 -15.97 -1.66
CA PRO A 173 3.80 -14.63 -2.02
C PRO A 173 3.47 -14.37 -3.51
N ILE A 174 2.73 -13.30 -3.79
CA ILE A 174 2.19 -12.98 -5.13
C ILE A 174 2.69 -11.64 -5.69
N GLY A 175 3.25 -10.78 -4.84
CA GLY A 175 3.81 -9.51 -5.26
C GLY A 175 4.74 -8.89 -4.21
N ILE A 176 5.36 -7.79 -4.60
CA ILE A 176 6.22 -6.96 -3.77
C ILE A 176 5.81 -5.49 -3.93
N ILE A 177 5.89 -4.73 -2.85
CA ILE A 177 5.67 -3.30 -2.84
C ILE A 177 6.93 -2.64 -2.26
N THR A 178 7.41 -1.62 -2.94
CA THR A 178 8.59 -0.84 -2.56
C THR A 178 8.21 0.60 -2.28
N ARG A 179 9.14 1.37 -1.68
CA ARG A 179 8.96 2.82 -1.50
C ARG A 179 8.66 3.54 -2.82
N PHE A 180 9.24 3.08 -3.92
CA PHE A 180 9.04 3.68 -5.24
C PHE A 180 7.60 3.51 -5.74
N ASP A 181 6.95 2.39 -5.44
CA ASP A 181 5.55 2.15 -5.83
C ASP A 181 4.60 3.16 -5.15
N ILE A 182 4.89 3.55 -3.90
CA ILE A 182 4.15 4.59 -3.18
C ILE A 182 4.28 5.95 -3.88
N PHE A 183 5.48 6.30 -4.35
CA PHE A 183 5.68 7.53 -5.12
C PHE A 183 4.94 7.49 -6.46
N LYS A 184 4.98 6.36 -7.18
CA LYS A 184 4.27 6.18 -8.45
C LYS A 184 2.76 6.40 -8.28
N LEU A 185 2.16 5.82 -7.24
CA LEU A 185 0.75 6.02 -6.92
C LEU A 185 0.39 7.50 -6.70
N SER A 186 1.28 8.25 -6.04
CA SER A 186 1.05 9.67 -5.77
C SER A 186 1.02 10.55 -7.03
N ARG A 187 1.70 10.13 -8.11
CA ARG A 187 1.68 10.79 -9.43
C ARG A 187 0.42 10.47 -10.20
N GLU A 188 0.02 9.20 -10.25
CA GLU A 188 -1.20 8.76 -10.94
C GLU A 188 -2.46 9.39 -10.33
N THR A 189 -2.47 9.62 -9.01
CA THR A 189 -3.59 10.28 -8.33
C THR A 189 -3.61 11.80 -8.54
N LYS A 190 -2.47 12.40 -8.93
CA LYS A 190 -2.31 13.85 -9.12
C LYS A 190 -2.45 14.32 -10.58
N GLY A 191 -2.54 13.42 -11.54
CA GLY A 191 -2.84 13.76 -12.94
C GLY A 191 -1.85 14.75 -13.54
N GLU A 192 -0.61 14.30 -13.72
CA GLU A 192 0.37 14.90 -14.64
C GLU A 192 0.87 13.83 -15.62
#